data_AF-A0A4Q6DSS2-F1
#
_entry.id   AF-A0A4Q6DSS2-F1
#
_cell.length_a   1.000
_cell.length_b   1.000
_cell.length_c   1.000
_cell.angle_alpha   90.00
_cell.angle_beta   90.00
_cell.angle_gamma   90.00
#
_symmetry.space_group_name_H-M   'P 1'
#
loop_
_entity.id
_entity.type
_entity.pdbx_description
1 polymer ?
#
loop_
_entity_poly.entity_id
_entity_poly.type
_entity_poly.pdbx_seq_one_letter_code
_entity_poly.pdbx_strand_id
1 'polypeptide(L)'
;FMVTPSHHRVHHACNDHYLDKNYGDVLIIWDKLFGTFQKEDEKPVYGLTHQLRTYSFMWQHFHYPIEIWLMMKTQKTLKDKLKILFGSPELMNPDMRDRAERIFGVKQQDEPLQKRLNNYVIWQVIVMLVALFAFIYYEVQMGASEKFLFTSFTILTLINCGAIMEQKKWIFAVEFLRVLLVGSALWLCNADYQIVTFFIIALLSLIALFYRTVEERYLSVVYPD
;
A
#
# COMPACT_ATOMS: atom_id res chain seq x y z
N PHE A 1 22.39 -19.49 -16.61
CA PHE A 1 21.28 -20.43 -16.30
C PHE A 1 20.35 -19.84 -15.25
N MET A 2 20.89 -19.21 -14.20
CA MET A 2 20.11 -18.43 -13.23
C MET A 2 19.75 -17.02 -13.74
N VAL A 3 18.70 -16.45 -13.15
CA VAL A 3 18.33 -15.04 -13.25
C VAL A 3 19.42 -14.20 -12.55
N THR A 4 19.79 -13.09 -13.17
CA THR A 4 20.80 -12.17 -12.62
C THR A 4 20.12 -10.86 -12.23
N PRO A 5 20.74 -10.01 -11.41
CA PRO A 5 20.20 -8.68 -11.12
C PRO A 5 19.87 -7.87 -12.39
N SER A 6 20.65 -8.03 -13.47
CA SER A 6 20.38 -7.39 -14.76
C SER A 6 19.09 -7.89 -15.41
N HIS A 7 18.87 -9.20 -15.43
CA HIS A 7 17.63 -9.78 -15.95
C HIS A 7 16.40 -9.27 -15.18
N HIS A 8 16.52 -9.20 -13.85
CA HIS A 8 15.46 -8.73 -12.95
C HIS A 8 15.19 -7.22 -13.10
N ARG A 9 16.22 -6.40 -13.36
CA ARG A 9 16.02 -4.97 -13.67
C ARG A 9 15.21 -4.77 -14.95
N VAL A 10 15.50 -5.55 -15.99
CA VAL A 10 14.72 -5.52 -17.25
C VAL A 10 13.27 -5.89 -16.99
N HIS A 11 13.01 -6.93 -16.17
CA HIS A 11 11.65 -7.31 -15.78
C HIS A 11 10.86 -6.18 -15.09
N HIS A 12 11.53 -5.36 -14.27
CA HIS A 12 10.93 -4.22 -13.58
C HIS A 12 10.92 -2.91 -14.38
N ALA A 13 11.43 -2.92 -15.61
CA ALA A 13 11.55 -1.72 -16.43
C ALA A 13 10.24 -1.41 -17.15
N CYS A 14 9.97 -0.12 -17.37
CA CYS A 14 8.87 0.38 -18.17
C CYS A 14 9.31 0.94 -19.52
N ASN A 15 10.56 0.73 -19.93
CA ASN A 15 11.02 1.04 -21.29
C ASN A 15 10.27 0.15 -22.30
N ASP A 16 9.82 0.70 -23.41
CA ASP A 16 8.99 0.00 -24.40
C ASP A 16 9.59 -1.35 -24.86
N HIS A 17 10.92 -1.44 -25.05
CA HIS A 17 11.58 -2.70 -25.48
C HIS A 17 11.83 -3.70 -24.34
N TYR A 18 11.63 -3.30 -23.09
CA TYR A 18 11.73 -4.16 -21.90
C TYR A 18 10.39 -4.67 -21.39
N LEU A 19 9.28 -4.14 -21.91
CA LEU A 19 7.95 -4.64 -21.59
C LEU A 19 7.82 -6.12 -21.96
N ASP A 20 7.19 -6.87 -21.06
CA ASP A 20 6.87 -8.28 -21.28
C ASP A 20 8.10 -9.18 -21.54
N LYS A 21 9.18 -8.92 -20.79
CA LYS A 21 10.44 -9.67 -20.85
C LYS A 21 10.88 -10.23 -19.49
N ASN A 22 11.71 -11.27 -19.55
CA ASN A 22 12.41 -11.87 -18.42
C ASN A 22 11.48 -12.26 -17.25
N TYR A 23 10.47 -13.08 -17.52
CA TYR A 23 9.49 -13.54 -16.55
C TYR A 23 10.01 -14.59 -15.57
N GLY A 24 11.13 -15.26 -15.90
CA GLY A 24 11.73 -16.26 -15.03
C GLY A 24 12.16 -15.64 -13.71
N ASP A 25 11.72 -16.24 -12.61
CA ASP A 25 12.04 -15.79 -11.25
C ASP A 25 13.42 -16.30 -10.79
N VAL A 26 13.71 -17.59 -11.01
CA VAL A 26 14.98 -18.23 -10.60
C VAL A 26 15.86 -18.61 -11.80
N LEU A 27 15.26 -19.15 -12.87
CA LEU A 27 15.98 -19.70 -14.02
C LEU A 27 15.64 -18.96 -15.31
N ILE A 28 16.66 -18.37 -15.95
CA ILE A 28 16.49 -17.60 -17.20
C ILE A 28 16.32 -18.50 -18.44
N ILE A 29 16.50 -19.81 -18.28
CA ILE A 29 16.36 -20.75 -19.41
C ILE A 29 14.95 -20.72 -19.99
N TRP A 30 13.93 -20.51 -19.16
CA TRP A 30 12.54 -20.43 -19.62
C TRP A 30 12.35 -19.25 -20.58
N ASP A 31 12.86 -18.07 -20.25
CA ASP A 31 12.78 -16.92 -21.13
C ASP A 31 13.50 -17.10 -22.46
N LYS A 32 14.62 -17.83 -22.45
CA LYS A 32 15.36 -18.14 -23.67
C LYS A 32 14.62 -19.17 -24.52
N LEU A 33 14.00 -20.17 -23.90
CA LEU A 33 13.26 -21.22 -24.57
C LEU A 33 11.96 -20.68 -25.19
N PHE A 34 11.26 -19.80 -24.47
CA PHE A 34 9.97 -19.24 -24.88
C PHE A 34 10.08 -17.87 -25.56
N GLY A 35 11.29 -17.35 -25.78
CA GLY A 35 11.53 -16.14 -26.56
C GLY A 35 11.20 -14.81 -25.85
N THR A 36 11.07 -14.81 -24.52
CA THR A 36 10.83 -13.63 -23.69
C THR A 36 12.11 -13.06 -23.08
N PHE A 37 13.27 -13.63 -23.40
CA PHE A 37 14.56 -13.14 -22.94
C PHE A 37 14.93 -11.81 -23.59
N GLN A 38 15.29 -10.84 -22.78
CA GLN A 38 15.85 -9.56 -23.21
C GLN A 38 17.05 -9.19 -22.33
N LYS A 39 18.14 -8.77 -22.99
CA LYS A 39 19.33 -8.28 -22.30
C LYS A 39 19.15 -6.82 -21.92
N GLU A 40 19.75 -6.43 -20.79
CA GLU A 40 19.92 -5.02 -20.45
C GLU A 40 21.01 -4.41 -21.33
N ASP A 41 20.58 -3.57 -22.26
CA ASP A 41 21.41 -2.86 -23.24
C ASP A 41 21.31 -1.32 -23.05
N GLU A 42 20.30 -0.85 -22.32
CA GLU A 42 20.07 0.55 -21.93
C GLU A 42 19.74 0.62 -20.44
N LYS A 43 19.92 1.80 -19.84
CA LYS A 43 19.61 2.02 -18.43
C LYS A 43 18.10 1.88 -18.18
N PRO A 44 17.65 0.94 -17.33
CA PRO A 44 16.23 0.73 -17.04
C PRO A 44 15.59 1.96 -16.36
N VAL A 45 14.40 2.33 -16.84
CA VAL A 45 13.47 3.24 -16.16
C VAL A 45 12.43 2.37 -15.46
N TYR A 46 12.23 2.58 -14.15
CA TYR A 46 11.35 1.74 -13.34
C TYR A 46 9.96 2.34 -13.15
N GLY A 47 9.01 1.45 -12.85
CA GLY A 47 7.66 1.81 -12.46
C GLY A 47 6.64 1.37 -13.50
N LEU A 48 5.52 2.09 -13.56
CA LEU A 48 4.46 1.81 -14.52
C LEU A 48 4.66 2.65 -15.80
N THR A 49 4.23 2.12 -16.94
CA THR A 49 4.15 2.88 -18.20
C THR A 49 3.26 4.13 -18.05
N HIS A 50 2.24 4.04 -17.21
CA HIS A 50 1.44 5.17 -16.75
C HIS A 50 1.55 5.35 -15.23
N GLN A 51 2.35 6.32 -14.80
CA GLN A 51 2.66 6.57 -13.39
C GLN A 51 1.43 7.07 -12.60
N LEU A 52 1.26 6.59 -11.37
CA LEU A 52 0.12 6.94 -10.50
C LEU A 52 0.20 8.34 -9.91
N ARG A 53 1.43 8.83 -9.64
CA ARG A 53 1.69 10.13 -8.99
C ARG A 53 0.85 10.35 -7.72
N THR A 54 0.71 9.34 -6.87
CA THR A 54 0.02 9.41 -5.56
C THR A 54 0.68 8.43 -4.60
N TYR A 55 0.68 8.78 -3.31
CA TYR A 55 1.21 7.95 -2.22
C TYR A 55 0.12 7.16 -1.50
N SER A 56 -1.14 7.27 -1.93
CA SER A 56 -2.26 6.53 -1.35
C SER A 56 -2.05 5.02 -1.52
N PHE A 57 -1.75 4.34 -0.42
CA PHE A 57 -1.59 2.88 -0.37
C PHE A 57 -2.80 2.14 -0.95
N MET A 58 -4.01 2.61 -0.64
CA MET A 58 -5.25 2.03 -1.18
C MET A 58 -5.34 2.19 -2.70
N TRP A 59 -5.00 3.38 -3.23
CA TRP A 59 -5.04 3.57 -4.68
C TRP A 59 -3.99 2.72 -5.38
N GLN A 60 -2.76 2.71 -4.89
CA GLN A 60 -1.66 1.91 -5.44
C GLN A 60 -1.99 0.42 -5.52
N HIS A 61 -2.79 -0.11 -4.58
CA HIS A 61 -3.17 -1.52 -4.59
C HIS A 61 -4.41 -1.82 -5.45
N PHE A 62 -5.40 -0.91 -5.50
CA PHE A 62 -6.72 -1.20 -6.08
C PHE A 62 -7.02 -0.50 -7.41
N HIS A 63 -6.18 0.42 -7.88
CA HIS A 63 -6.47 1.19 -9.08
C HIS A 63 -6.75 0.30 -10.31
N TYR A 64 -5.96 -0.76 -10.52
CA TYR A 64 -6.02 -1.55 -11.75
C TYR A 64 -7.25 -2.48 -11.77
N PRO A 65 -7.60 -3.16 -10.67
CA PRO A 65 -8.92 -3.80 -10.55
C PRO A 65 -10.09 -2.84 -10.82
N ILE A 66 -10.02 -1.59 -10.36
CA ILE A 66 -11.04 -0.57 -10.63
C ILE A 66 -11.09 -0.22 -12.12
N GLU A 67 -9.95 -0.02 -12.77
CA GLU A 67 -9.86 0.23 -14.21
C GLU A 67 -10.46 -0.92 -15.03
N ILE A 68 -10.13 -2.17 -14.69
CA ILE A 68 -10.70 -3.38 -15.31
C ILE A 68 -12.22 -3.36 -15.17
N TRP A 69 -12.72 -3.10 -13.96
CA TRP A 69 -14.16 -3.05 -13.72
C TRP A 69 -14.86 -1.94 -14.52
N LEU A 70 -14.25 -0.74 -14.58
CA LEU A 70 -14.76 0.37 -15.39
C LEU A 70 -14.76 0.02 -16.88
N MET A 71 -13.70 -0.63 -17.37
CA MET A 71 -13.59 -1.08 -18.76
C MET A 71 -14.64 -2.15 -19.07
N MET A 72 -14.82 -3.15 -18.20
CA MET A 72 -15.87 -4.17 -18.34
C MET A 72 -17.27 -3.57 -18.39
N LYS A 73 -17.53 -2.49 -17.64
CA LYS A 73 -18.81 -1.77 -17.68
C LYS A 73 -19.08 -1.08 -19.02
N THR A 74 -18.06 -0.80 -19.83
CA THR A 74 -18.24 -0.25 -21.18
C THR A 74 -18.64 -1.31 -22.22
N GLN A 75 -18.43 -2.60 -21.92
CA GLN A 75 -18.68 -3.68 -22.85
C GLN A 75 -20.11 -4.22 -22.77
N LYS A 76 -20.68 -4.56 -23.94
CA LYS A 76 -22.05 -5.08 -24.06
C LYS A 76 -22.15 -6.58 -23.81
N THR A 77 -21.16 -7.36 -24.27
CA THR A 77 -21.24 -8.84 -24.23
C THR A 77 -20.42 -9.42 -23.08
N LEU A 78 -20.83 -10.61 -22.61
CA LEU A 78 -20.06 -11.34 -21.60
C LEU A 78 -18.69 -11.78 -22.12
N LYS A 79 -18.61 -12.14 -23.42
CA LYS A 79 -17.35 -12.53 -24.07
C LYS A 79 -16.32 -11.40 -24.02
N ASP A 80 -16.73 -10.17 -24.32
CA ASP A 80 -15.82 -9.02 -24.30
C ASP A 80 -15.39 -8.67 -22.87
N LYS A 81 -16.29 -8.82 -21.89
CA LYS A 81 -15.96 -8.67 -20.47
C LYS A 81 -14.92 -9.67 -19.99
N LEU A 82 -15.08 -10.96 -20.36
CA LEU A 82 -14.10 -12.00 -20.05
C LEU A 82 -12.78 -11.76 -20.78
N LYS A 83 -12.82 -11.26 -22.02
CA LYS A 83 -11.62 -10.90 -22.79
C LYS A 83 -10.83 -9.78 -22.09
N ILE A 84 -11.49 -8.80 -21.48
CA ILE A 84 -10.80 -7.77 -20.67
C ILE A 84 -10.22 -8.39 -19.40
N LEU A 85 -11.01 -9.18 -18.67
CA LEU A 85 -10.62 -9.70 -17.36
C LEU A 85 -9.41 -10.66 -17.44
N PHE A 86 -9.33 -11.47 -18.50
CA PHE A 86 -8.29 -12.49 -18.68
C PHE A 86 -7.31 -12.18 -19.82
N GLY A 87 -7.44 -11.01 -20.47
CA GLY A 87 -6.60 -10.62 -21.59
C GLY A 87 -5.37 -9.81 -21.18
N SER A 88 -4.56 -9.44 -22.18
CA SER A 88 -3.38 -8.60 -21.99
C SER A 88 -3.76 -7.18 -21.54
N PRO A 89 -2.93 -6.51 -20.70
CA PRO A 89 -3.06 -5.09 -20.38
C PRO A 89 -3.17 -4.17 -21.60
N GLU A 90 -2.64 -4.56 -22.76
CA GLU A 90 -2.76 -3.79 -24.02
C GLU A 90 -4.21 -3.58 -24.47
N LEU A 91 -5.15 -4.44 -24.02
CA LEU A 91 -6.57 -4.29 -24.31
C LEU A 91 -7.22 -3.16 -23.52
N MET A 92 -6.55 -2.64 -22.49
CA MET A 92 -7.07 -1.58 -21.63
C MET A 92 -6.96 -0.23 -22.34
N ASN A 93 -8.03 0.55 -22.32
CA ASN A 93 -7.95 1.96 -22.70
C ASN A 93 -7.26 2.75 -21.57
N PRO A 94 -6.13 3.43 -21.83
CA PRO A 94 -5.44 4.28 -20.84
C PRO A 94 -6.36 5.30 -20.16
N ASP A 95 -7.38 5.82 -20.85
CA ASP A 95 -8.35 6.79 -20.32
C ASP A 95 -9.14 6.27 -19.11
N MET A 96 -9.19 4.94 -18.92
CA MET A 96 -9.86 4.34 -17.76
C MET A 96 -9.19 4.76 -16.46
N ARG A 97 -7.88 5.01 -16.48
CA ARG A 97 -7.12 5.58 -15.36
C ARG A 97 -7.72 6.91 -14.93
N ASP A 98 -7.75 7.88 -15.84
CA ASP A 98 -8.20 9.24 -15.55
C ASP A 98 -9.66 9.25 -15.13
N ARG A 99 -10.47 8.38 -15.74
CA ARG A 99 -11.86 8.19 -15.32
C ARG A 99 -11.96 7.68 -13.89
N ALA A 100 -11.14 6.69 -13.53
CA ALA A 100 -11.12 6.14 -12.19
C ALA A 100 -10.66 7.20 -11.17
N GLU A 101 -9.59 7.93 -11.46
CA GLU A 101 -9.10 9.02 -10.60
C GLU A 101 -10.16 10.10 -10.36
N ARG A 102 -10.92 10.49 -11.41
CA ARG A 102 -12.05 11.42 -11.27
C ARG A 102 -13.18 10.89 -10.40
N ILE A 103 -13.54 9.61 -10.53
CA ILE A 103 -14.61 8.98 -9.73
C ILE A 103 -14.22 8.91 -8.25
N PHE A 104 -12.98 8.53 -7.96
CA PHE A 104 -12.48 8.34 -6.60
C PHE A 104 -11.85 9.60 -5.99
N GLY A 105 -11.83 10.72 -6.72
CA GLY A 105 -11.27 11.99 -6.26
C GLY A 105 -9.78 11.91 -5.94
N VAL A 106 -9.03 11.07 -6.66
CA VAL A 106 -7.59 10.89 -6.46
C VAL A 106 -6.88 12.15 -6.95
N LYS A 107 -6.12 12.77 -6.06
CA LYS A 107 -5.32 13.96 -6.39
C LYS A 107 -3.88 13.57 -6.61
N GLN A 108 -3.37 13.90 -7.79
CA GLN A 108 -1.96 13.73 -8.12
C GLN A 108 -1.10 14.59 -7.19
N GLN A 109 0.04 14.04 -6.79
CA GLN A 109 1.04 14.65 -5.93
C GLN A 109 2.26 14.96 -6.80
N ASP A 110 2.34 16.22 -7.25
CA ASP A 110 3.48 16.71 -8.04
C ASP A 110 4.49 17.47 -7.16
N GLU A 111 4.12 17.81 -5.92
CA GLU A 111 4.98 18.50 -4.97
C GLU A 111 6.05 17.56 -4.38
N PRO A 112 7.29 18.05 -4.16
CA PRO A 112 8.36 17.25 -3.58
C PRO A 112 8.02 16.87 -2.14
N LEU A 113 8.28 15.61 -1.79
CA LEU A 113 8.03 15.08 -0.46
C LEU A 113 8.87 15.80 0.61
N GLN A 114 8.22 16.29 1.67
CA GLN A 114 8.92 16.90 2.79
C GLN A 114 9.82 15.88 3.50
N LYS A 115 11.11 16.21 3.68
CA LYS A 115 12.12 15.29 4.25
C LYS A 115 11.75 14.81 5.66
N ARG A 116 11.13 15.66 6.49
CA ARG A 116 10.68 15.29 7.84
C ARG A 116 9.60 14.21 7.80
N LEU A 117 8.58 14.38 6.96
CA LEU A 117 7.50 13.40 6.78
C LEU A 117 8.04 12.09 6.21
N ASN A 118 8.94 12.18 5.22
CA ASN A 118 9.61 11.01 4.66
C ASN A 118 10.37 10.23 5.73
N ASN A 119 11.18 10.91 6.54
CA ASN A 119 11.94 10.26 7.62
C ASN A 119 11.01 9.63 8.66
N TYR A 120 9.90 10.30 8.99
CA TYR A 120 8.91 9.76 9.93
C TYR A 120 8.28 8.46 9.38
N VAL A 121 7.89 8.45 8.10
CA VAL A 121 7.38 7.25 7.42
C VAL A 121 8.44 6.14 7.36
N ILE A 122 9.69 6.46 7.03
CA ILE A 122 10.80 5.49 7.01
C ILE A 122 10.95 4.83 8.38
N TRP A 123 10.92 5.61 9.47
CA TRP A 123 11.00 5.06 10.82
C TRP A 123 9.81 4.15 11.14
N GLN A 124 8.58 4.54 10.78
CA GLN A 124 7.42 3.68 10.94
C GLN A 124 7.58 2.35 10.17
N VAL A 125 8.07 2.40 8.92
CA VAL A 125 8.32 1.20 8.12
C VAL A 125 9.39 0.31 8.75
N ILE A 126 10.51 0.87 9.23
CA ILE A 126 11.57 0.10 9.91
C ILE A 126 11.02 -0.61 11.15
N VAL A 127 10.28 0.12 12.01
CA VAL A 127 9.65 -0.47 13.20
C VAL A 127 8.68 -1.57 12.81
N MET A 128 7.89 -1.34 11.75
CA MET A 128 6.91 -2.32 11.29
C MET A 128 7.55 -3.56 10.67
N LEU A 129 8.69 -3.41 9.99
CA LEU A 129 9.48 -4.55 9.51
C LEU A 129 10.05 -5.38 10.67
N VAL A 130 10.63 -4.74 11.68
CA VAL A 130 11.12 -5.44 12.89
C VAL A 130 9.98 -6.17 13.60
N ALA A 131 8.83 -5.51 13.76
CA ALA A 131 7.65 -6.11 14.35
C ALA A 131 7.10 -7.27 13.51
N LEU A 132 7.18 -7.21 12.17
CA LEU A 132 6.80 -8.31 11.29
C LEU A 132 7.72 -9.52 11.44
N PHE A 133 9.03 -9.32 11.59
CA PHE A 133 9.97 -10.41 11.89
C PHE A 133 9.65 -11.07 13.23
N ALA A 134 9.39 -10.26 14.27
CA ALA A 134 8.98 -10.78 15.57
C ALA A 134 7.65 -11.54 15.47
N PHE A 135 6.67 -11.00 14.74
CA PHE A 135 5.39 -11.65 14.51
C PHE A 135 5.58 -13.03 13.86
N ILE A 136 6.34 -13.14 12.77
CA ILE A 136 6.60 -14.42 12.09
C ILE A 136 7.28 -15.42 13.04
N TYR A 137 8.23 -14.96 13.86
CA TYR A 137 8.91 -15.82 14.83
C TYR A 137 7.95 -16.35 15.92
N TYR A 138 7.02 -15.52 16.39
CA TYR A 138 6.08 -15.87 17.45
C TYR A 138 4.70 -16.36 16.97
N GLU A 139 4.47 -16.41 15.66
CA GLU A 139 3.16 -16.65 15.05
C GLU A 139 2.52 -17.97 15.49
N VAL A 140 3.34 -18.98 15.76
CA VAL A 140 2.89 -20.31 16.22
C VAL A 140 2.31 -20.29 17.63
N GLN A 141 2.75 -19.36 18.49
CA GLN A 141 2.24 -19.24 19.86
C GLN A 141 1.04 -18.28 19.97
N MET A 142 0.70 -17.56 18.89
CA MET A 142 -0.37 -16.58 18.88
C MET A 142 -1.72 -17.21 18.52
N GLY A 143 -2.79 -16.76 19.17
CA GLY A 143 -4.16 -17.09 18.79
C GLY A 143 -4.62 -16.32 17.53
N ALA A 144 -5.81 -16.67 17.05
CA ALA A 144 -6.38 -16.04 15.85
C ALA A 144 -6.67 -14.55 16.05
N SER A 145 -7.09 -14.16 17.25
CA SER A 145 -7.42 -12.77 17.60
C SER A 145 -6.19 -11.87 17.56
N GLU A 146 -5.07 -12.33 18.12
CA GLU A 146 -3.79 -11.60 18.12
C GLU A 146 -3.25 -11.44 16.71
N LYS A 147 -3.32 -12.50 15.88
CA LYS A 147 -2.95 -12.43 14.46
C LYS A 147 -3.81 -11.44 13.69
N PHE A 148 -5.12 -11.43 13.94
CA PHE A 148 -6.04 -10.48 13.32
C PHE A 148 -5.74 -9.04 13.72
N LEU A 149 -5.49 -8.77 15.01
CA LEU A 149 -5.13 -7.43 15.50
C LEU A 149 -3.80 -6.97 14.90
N PHE A 150 -2.78 -7.83 14.88
CA PHE A 150 -1.47 -7.49 14.30
C PHE A 150 -1.58 -7.19 12.80
N THR A 151 -2.32 -8.02 12.06
CA THR A 151 -2.55 -7.82 10.62
C THR A 151 -3.31 -6.51 10.37
N SER A 152 -4.36 -6.24 11.14
CA SER A 152 -5.13 -4.99 11.05
C SER A 152 -4.26 -3.77 11.35
N PHE A 153 -3.44 -3.84 12.41
CA PHE A 153 -2.49 -2.77 12.76
C PHE A 153 -1.47 -2.54 11.65
N THR A 154 -0.96 -3.61 11.02
CA THR A 154 -0.01 -3.52 9.90
C THR A 154 -0.65 -2.83 8.70
N ILE A 155 -1.86 -3.25 8.29
CA ILE A 155 -2.59 -2.63 7.16
C ILE A 155 -2.87 -1.15 7.45
N LEU A 156 -3.35 -0.82 8.65
CA LEU A 156 -3.60 0.57 9.04
C LEU A 156 -2.32 1.41 9.08
N THR A 157 -1.18 0.82 9.46
CA THR A 157 0.12 1.48 9.41
C THR A 157 0.53 1.80 7.97
N LEU A 158 0.31 0.89 7.02
CA LEU A 158 0.59 1.15 5.60
C LEU A 158 -0.32 2.25 5.03
N ILE A 159 -1.62 2.23 5.38
CA ILE A 159 -2.57 3.30 5.03
C ILE A 159 -2.12 4.64 5.63
N ASN A 160 -1.71 4.64 6.90
CA ASN A 160 -1.23 5.82 7.62
C ASN A 160 0.01 6.41 6.94
N CYS A 161 1.01 5.60 6.60
CA CYS A 161 2.21 6.03 5.88
C CYS A 161 1.87 6.76 4.56
N GLY A 162 0.98 6.19 3.74
CA GLY A 162 0.50 6.83 2.52
C GLY A 162 -0.21 8.16 2.79
N ALA A 163 -1.09 8.18 3.80
CA ALA A 163 -1.85 9.37 4.19
C ALA A 163 -0.97 10.52 4.70
N ILE A 164 0.11 10.22 5.44
CA ILE A 164 1.10 11.20 5.92
C ILE A 164 1.77 11.88 4.73
N MET A 165 2.23 11.09 3.76
CA MET A 165 2.93 11.61 2.58
C MET A 165 2.04 12.53 1.75
N GLU A 166 0.71 12.32 1.78
CA GLU A 166 -0.27 13.20 1.14
C GLU A 166 -0.92 14.22 2.07
N GLN A 167 -0.42 14.36 3.29
CA GLN A 167 -0.88 15.30 4.32
C GLN A 167 -2.40 15.26 4.56
N LYS A 168 -3.00 14.05 4.53
CA LYS A 168 -4.44 13.90 4.75
C LYS A 168 -4.80 14.19 6.20
N LYS A 169 -5.89 14.94 6.43
CA LYS A 169 -6.40 15.26 7.77
C LYS A 169 -7.06 14.07 8.47
N TRP A 170 -7.71 13.18 7.72
CA TRP A 170 -8.39 11.99 8.26
C TRP A 170 -7.43 10.98 8.91
N ILE A 171 -6.11 11.17 8.76
CA ILE A 171 -5.09 10.36 9.42
C ILE A 171 -5.30 10.26 10.93
N PHE A 172 -5.83 11.31 11.57
CA PHE A 172 -6.08 11.34 13.00
C PHE A 172 -6.99 10.18 13.44
N ALA A 173 -8.05 9.91 12.66
CA ALA A 173 -8.96 8.80 12.92
C ALA A 173 -8.27 7.43 12.77
N VAL A 174 -7.34 7.29 11.81
CA VAL A 174 -6.56 6.06 11.64
C VAL A 174 -5.55 5.88 12.77
N GLU A 175 -4.89 6.94 13.22
CA GLU A 175 -3.97 6.89 14.35
C GLU A 175 -4.71 6.50 15.64
N PHE A 176 -5.89 7.08 15.87
CA PHE A 176 -6.75 6.70 16.97
C PHE A 176 -7.14 5.22 16.91
N LEU A 177 -7.55 4.72 15.75
CA LEU A 177 -7.86 3.30 15.57
C LEU A 177 -6.64 2.41 15.85
N ARG A 178 -5.45 2.80 15.42
CA ARG A 178 -4.20 2.08 15.72
C ARG A 178 -3.92 2.02 17.22
N VAL A 179 -4.09 3.12 17.95
CA VAL A 179 -3.93 3.15 19.41
C VAL A 179 -4.95 2.22 20.10
N LEU A 180 -6.20 2.19 19.63
CA LEU A 180 -7.21 1.25 20.13
C LEU A 180 -6.84 -0.21 19.86
N LEU A 181 -6.26 -0.53 18.70
CA LEU A 181 -5.77 -1.88 18.42
C LEU A 181 -4.61 -2.29 19.34
N VAL A 182 -3.68 -1.38 19.64
CA VAL A 182 -2.60 -1.63 20.60
C VAL A 182 -3.18 -1.88 22.00
N GLY A 183 -4.12 -1.05 22.45
CA GLY A 183 -4.81 -1.26 23.72
C GLY A 183 -5.55 -2.60 23.78
N SER A 184 -6.23 -2.98 22.70
CA SER A 184 -6.91 -4.27 22.58
C SER A 184 -5.95 -5.46 22.62
N ALA A 185 -4.79 -5.34 21.96
CA ALA A 185 -3.76 -6.36 22.00
C ALA A 185 -3.16 -6.53 23.40
N LEU A 186 -2.86 -5.42 24.09
CA LEU A 186 -2.38 -5.45 25.49
C LEU A 186 -3.41 -6.10 26.43
N TRP A 187 -4.69 -5.80 26.22
CA TRP A 187 -5.78 -6.40 26.99
C TRP A 187 -5.85 -7.93 26.78
N LEU A 188 -5.74 -8.41 25.54
CA LEU A 188 -5.72 -9.86 25.24
C LEU A 188 -4.50 -10.58 25.82
N CYS A 189 -3.35 -9.92 25.86
CA CYS A 189 -2.13 -10.47 26.45
C CYS A 189 -2.15 -10.51 27.99
N ASN A 190 -3.29 -10.23 28.64
CA ASN A 190 -3.45 -10.14 30.09
C ASN A 190 -2.49 -9.13 30.76
N ALA A 191 -2.04 -8.10 30.04
CA ALA A 191 -1.47 -6.92 30.70
C ALA A 191 -2.57 -6.33 31.59
N ASP A 192 -2.24 -5.94 32.83
CA ASP A 192 -3.19 -5.52 33.89
C ASP A 192 -4.50 -4.94 33.32
N TYR A 193 -5.49 -5.83 33.13
CA TYR A 193 -6.59 -5.56 32.22
C TYR A 193 -7.46 -4.42 32.73
N GLN A 194 -7.44 -4.18 34.05
CA GLN A 194 -8.13 -3.07 34.69
C GLN A 194 -7.49 -1.74 34.29
N ILE A 195 -6.15 -1.67 34.35
CA ILE A 195 -5.38 -0.50 33.91
C ILE A 195 -5.60 -0.25 32.42
N VAL A 196 -5.48 -1.29 31.59
CA VAL A 196 -5.68 -1.16 30.13
C VAL A 196 -7.10 -0.70 29.80
N THR A 197 -8.11 -1.27 30.45
CA THR A 197 -9.52 -0.88 30.27
C THR A 197 -9.75 0.57 30.68
N PHE A 198 -9.19 1.00 31.81
CA PHE A 198 -9.26 2.39 32.26
C PHE A 198 -8.65 3.35 31.22
N PHE A 199 -7.45 3.04 30.69
CA PHE A 199 -6.81 3.87 29.67
C PHE A 199 -7.63 3.94 28.38
N ILE A 200 -8.21 2.83 27.92
CA ILE A 200 -9.08 2.82 26.74
C ILE A 200 -10.28 3.74 26.99
N ILE A 201 -10.99 3.58 28.11
CA ILE A 201 -12.17 4.42 28.43
C ILE A 201 -11.79 5.90 28.55
N ALA A 202 -10.68 6.22 29.21
CA ALA A 202 -10.19 7.58 29.36
C ALA A 202 -9.85 8.21 28.00
N LEU A 203 -9.18 7.46 27.11
CA LEU A 203 -8.86 7.90 25.76
C LEU A 203 -10.12 8.12 24.91
N LEU A 204 -11.07 7.18 24.94
CA LEU A 204 -12.37 7.30 24.27
C LEU A 204 -13.12 8.54 24.78
N SER A 205 -13.11 8.79 26.09
CA SER A 205 -13.79 9.94 26.71
C SER A 205 -13.13 11.25 26.33
N LEU A 206 -11.79 11.32 26.36
CA LEU A 206 -11.03 12.49 25.92
C LEU A 206 -11.37 12.86 24.48
N ILE A 207 -11.39 11.86 23.59
CA ILE A 207 -11.68 12.08 22.17
C ILE A 207 -13.15 12.42 21.95
N ALA A 208 -14.08 11.78 22.67
CA ALA A 208 -15.49 12.13 22.58
C ALA A 208 -15.78 13.58 23.02
N LEU A 209 -15.09 14.06 24.05
CA LEU A 209 -15.30 15.41 24.60
C LEU A 209 -14.50 16.49 23.86
N PHE A 210 -13.31 16.16 23.34
CA PHE A 210 -12.35 17.13 22.81
C PHE A 210 -11.84 16.78 21.40
N TYR A 211 -12.60 16.03 20.61
CA TYR A 211 -12.19 15.53 19.28
C TYR A 211 -11.44 16.58 18.45
N ARG A 212 -12.09 17.73 18.23
CA ARG A 212 -11.57 18.78 17.34
C ARG A 212 -10.29 19.41 17.87
N THR A 213 -10.22 19.68 19.17
CA THR A 213 -9.03 20.24 19.82
C THR A 213 -7.84 19.28 19.73
N VAL A 214 -8.10 17.98 19.97
CA VAL A 214 -7.05 16.95 19.91
C VAL A 214 -6.60 16.72 18.47
N GLU A 215 -7.53 16.69 17.51
CA GLU A 215 -7.23 16.57 16.07
C GLU A 215 -6.38 17.74 15.58
N GLU A 216 -6.79 19.00 15.86
CA GLU A 216 -6.04 20.19 15.45
C GLU A 216 -4.63 20.19 16.07
N ARG A 217 -4.50 19.80 17.35
CA ARG A 217 -3.20 19.69 18.00
C ARG A 217 -2.34 18.60 17.37
N TYR A 218 -2.91 17.42 17.11
CA TYR A 218 -2.20 16.33 16.44
C TYR A 218 -1.71 16.77 15.06
N LEU A 219 -2.58 17.37 14.23
CA LEU A 219 -2.24 17.80 12.87
C LEU A 219 -1.15 18.88 12.89
N SER A 220 -1.16 19.81 13.85
CA SER A 220 -0.10 20.82 13.99
C SER A 220 1.28 20.23 14.31
N VAL A 221 1.32 19.05 14.95
CA VAL A 221 2.58 18.35 15.27
C VAL A 221 3.07 17.54 14.09
N VAL A 222 2.16 16.88 13.37
CA VAL A 222 2.50 16.00 12.24
C VAL A 222 2.78 16.78 10.97
N TYR A 223 1.97 17.82 10.68
CA TYR A 223 2.09 18.70 9.53
C TYR A 223 2.40 20.14 9.99
N PRO A 224 3.62 20.40 10.49
CA PRO A 224 4.03 21.77 10.81
C PRO A 224 4.10 22.60 9.52
N ASP A 225 3.67 23.86 9.61
CA ASP A 225 3.78 24.85 8.53
C ASP A 225 5.23 25.07 8.07
#